data_AF-A0A382WM57-F1
#
_entry.id   AF-A0A382WM57-F1
#
_cell.length_a   1.000
_cell.length_b   1.000
_cell.length_c   1.000
_cell.angle_alpha   90.00
_cell.angle_beta   90.00
_cell.angle_gamma   90.00
#
_symmetry.space_group_name_H-M   'P 1'
#
loop_
_entity.id
_entity.type
_entity.pdbx_description
1 polymer ?
#
loop_
_entity_poly.entity_id
_entity_poly.type
_entity_poly.pdbx_seq_one_letter_code
_entity_poly.pdbx_strand_id
1 'polypeptide(L)' 'INEGVVVDTHVARLCNRLKISSAKTPEKIEKDLVKLVPREHWTLFSHWIIWHGRRRCNARKPDCPNCEIRELCPSAA' A
#
# COMPACT_ATOMS: atom_id res chain seq x y z
N ILE A 1 12.03 -11.25 14.93
CA ILE A 1 12.68 -10.30 14.00
C ILE A 1 11.83 -10.27 12.74
N ASN A 2 11.26 -9.12 12.33
CA ASN A 2 10.58 -9.04 11.03
C ASN A 2 11.64 -9.02 9.92
N GLU A 3 11.60 -10.00 9.04
CA GLU A 3 12.54 -10.18 7.93
C GLU A 3 12.02 -9.60 6.60
N GLY A 4 10.77 -9.14 6.57
CA GLY A 4 10.15 -8.63 5.35
C GLY A 4 8.85 -7.86 5.61
N VAL A 5 8.38 -7.17 4.57
CA VAL A 5 7.07 -6.51 4.54
C VAL A 5 6.08 -7.46 3.89
N VAL A 6 5.03 -7.86 4.60
CA VAL A 6 4.03 -8.76 4.04
C VAL A 6 3.25 -8.02 2.94
N VAL A 7 3.42 -8.47 1.70
CA VAL A 7 2.70 -7.97 0.52
C VAL A 7 1.54 -8.90 0.19
N ASP A 8 0.35 -8.53 0.65
CA ASP A 8 -0.90 -9.17 0.24
C ASP A 8 -1.50 -8.48 -1.01
N THR A 9 -2.64 -8.99 -1.50
CA THR A 9 -3.37 -8.42 -2.65
C THR A 9 -3.83 -6.96 -2.47
N HIS A 10 -4.20 -6.55 -1.26
CA HIS A 10 -4.49 -5.15 -0.93
C HIS A 10 -3.22 -4.30 -0.98
N VAL A 11 -2.13 -4.79 -0.39
CA VAL A 11 -0.84 -4.08 -0.39
C VAL A 11 -0.33 -3.87 -1.79
N ALA A 12 -0.30 -4.92 -2.62
CA ALA A 12 0.12 -4.84 -4.01
C ALA A 12 -0.74 -3.85 -4.81
N ARG A 13 -2.08 -3.90 -4.64
CA ARG A 13 -3.00 -2.97 -5.32
C ARG A 13 -2.76 -1.53 -4.90
N LEU A 14 -2.67 -1.25 -3.60
CA LEU A 14 -2.50 0.11 -3.09
C LEU A 14 -1.12 0.66 -3.44
N CYS A 15 -0.06 -0.14 -3.37
CA CYS A 15 1.28 0.28 -3.80
C CYS A 15 1.29 0.70 -5.27
N ASN A 16 0.55 -0.03 -6.13
CA ASN A 16 0.41 0.33 -7.54
C ASN A 16 -0.42 1.62 -7.74
N ARG A 17 -1.58 1.74 -7.07
CA ARG A 17 -2.45 2.93 -7.15
C ARG A 17 -1.79 4.20 -6.61
N LEU A 18 -1.03 4.07 -5.52
CA LEU A 18 -0.31 5.17 -4.90
C LEU A 18 1.04 5.45 -5.58
N LYS A 19 1.39 4.69 -6.62
CA LYS A 19 2.70 4.76 -7.30
C LYS A 19 3.90 4.65 -6.34
N ILE A 20 3.73 3.92 -5.24
CA ILE A 20 4.82 3.62 -4.29
C ILE A 20 5.84 2.68 -4.95
N SER A 21 5.37 1.72 -5.75
CA SER A 21 6.20 0.86 -6.58
C SER A 21 5.57 0.67 -7.95
N SER A 22 6.43 0.65 -8.97
CA SER A 22 6.04 0.30 -10.35
C SER A 22 6.14 -1.20 -10.63
N ALA A 23 6.56 -1.99 -9.63
CA ALA A 23 6.70 -3.43 -9.78
C ALA A 23 5.34 -4.13 -9.83
N LYS A 24 5.30 -5.23 -10.59
CA LYS A 24 4.11 -6.08 -10.74
C LYS A 24 4.14 -7.33 -9.87
N THR A 25 5.31 -7.72 -9.38
CA THR A 25 5.49 -8.93 -8.56
C THR A 25 5.61 -8.56 -7.08
N PRO A 26 4.97 -9.32 -6.17
CA PRO A 26 4.97 -9.04 -4.74
C PRO A 26 6.38 -8.99 -4.16
N GLU A 27 7.29 -9.86 -4.60
CA GLU A 27 8.69 -9.88 -4.16
C GLU A 27 9.46 -8.58 -4.48
N LYS A 28 9.17 -7.96 -5.64
CA LYS A 28 9.79 -6.70 -6.02
C LYS A 28 9.17 -5.53 -5.27
N ILE A 29 7.85 -5.55 -5.07
CA ILE A 29 7.14 -4.55 -4.26
C ILE A 29 7.66 -4.59 -2.82
N GLU A 30 7.87 -5.77 -2.25
CA GLU A 30 8.45 -5.94 -0.91
C GLU A 30 9.85 -5.33 -0.84
N LYS A 31 10.72 -5.61 -1.81
CA LYS A 31 12.07 -5.01 -1.87
C LYS A 31 12.05 -3.49 -1.95
N ASP A 32 11.08 -2.92 -2.65
CA ASP A 32 10.91 -1.47 -2.73
C ASP A 32 10.40 -0.92 -1.39
N LEU A 33 9.42 -1.58 -0.76
CA LEU A 33 8.87 -1.18 0.54
C LEU A 33 9.90 -1.25 1.66
N VAL A 34 10.74 -2.28 1.67
CA VAL A 34 11.85 -2.46 2.63
C VAL A 34 12.87 -1.31 2.54
N LYS A 35 13.03 -0.69 1.37
CA LYS A 35 13.90 0.48 1.17
C LYS A 35 13.23 1.81 1.56
N LEU A 36 11.90 1.89 1.41
CA LEU A 36 11.14 3.12 1.66
C LEU A 36 10.68 3.26 3.12
N VAL A 37 10.35 2.15 3.78
CA VAL A 37 9.76 2.12 5.12
C VAL A 37 10.80 1.62 6.13
N PRO A 38 11.00 2.31 7.27
CA PRO A 38 11.86 1.83 8.35
C PRO A 38 11.42 0.46 8.89
N ARG A 39 12.40 -0.38 9.27
CA ARG A 39 12.17 -1.76 9.70
C ARG A 39 11.18 -1.91 10.85
N GLU A 40 11.20 -0.96 11.78
CA GLU A 40 10.29 -0.89 12.93
C GLU A 40 8.82 -0.72 12.51
N HIS A 41 8.56 -0.18 11.33
CA HIS A 41 7.20 0.10 10.85
C HIS A 41 6.68 -0.91 9.83
N TRP A 42 7.45 -1.91 9.40
CA TRP A 42 7.03 -2.85 8.36
C TRP A 42 5.68 -3.53 8.64
N THR A 43 5.53 -4.11 9.83
CA THR A 43 4.27 -4.76 10.22
C THR A 43 3.13 -3.76 10.34
N LEU A 44 3.39 -2.59 10.90
CA LEU A 44 2.35 -1.56 11.10
C LEU A 44 1.88 -1.00 9.75
N PHE A 45 2.82 -0.77 8.84
CA PHE A 45 2.56 -0.31 7.48
C PHE A 45 1.69 -1.31 6.71
N SER A 46 2.03 -2.61 6.74
CA SER A 46 1.17 -3.64 6.13
C SER A 46 -0.26 -3.59 6.69
N HIS A 47 -0.43 -3.48 8.01
CA HIS A 47 -1.76 -3.36 8.61
C HIS A 47 -2.51 -2.11 8.16
N TRP A 48 -1.86 -0.95 8.13
CA TRP A 48 -2.46 0.31 7.67
C TRP A 48 -2.94 0.23 6.23
N ILE A 49 -2.10 -0.31 5.34
CA ILE A 49 -2.44 -0.47 3.93
C ILE A 49 -3.58 -1.47 3.74
N ILE A 50 -3.57 -2.59 4.47
CA ILE A 50 -4.67 -3.57 4.42
C ILE A 50 -5.98 -2.94 4.92
N TRP A 51 -5.97 -2.24 6.05
CA TRP A 51 -7.15 -1.57 6.58
C TRP A 51 -7.68 -0.48 5.66
N HIS A 52 -6.78 0.34 5.10
CA HIS A 52 -7.16 1.37 4.13
C HIS A 52 -7.74 0.73 2.86
N GLY A 53 -7.11 -0.31 2.33
CA GLY A 53 -7.59 -1.04 1.15
C GLY A 53 -8.94 -1.74 1.35
N ARG A 54 -9.26 -2.12 2.59
CA ARG A 54 -10.55 -2.73 2.95
C ARG A 54 -11.64 -1.70 3.20
N ARG A 55 -11.34 -0.63 3.94
CA ARG A 55 -12.34 0.35 4.41
C ARG A 55 -12.55 1.51 3.43
N ARG A 56 -11.53 1.87 2.65
CA ARG A 56 -11.52 3.08 1.80
C ARG A 56 -11.24 2.78 0.35
N CYS A 57 -10.06 2.24 0.07
CA CYS A 57 -9.60 2.02 -1.29
C CYS A 57 -10.00 0.62 -1.80
N ASN A 58 -11.33 0.36 -1.84
CA ASN A 58 -11.87 -0.90 -2.33
C ASN A 58 -11.49 -1.14 -3.81
N ALA A 59 -11.41 -2.42 -4.22
CA ALA A 59 -11.02 -2.81 -5.57
C ALA A 59 -11.96 -2.25 -6.64
N ARG A 60 -13.28 -2.40 -6.44
CA ARG A 60 -14.30 -2.05 -7.44
C ARG A 60 -14.72 -0.57 -7.38
N LYS A 61 -15.03 -0.05 -6.19
CA LYS A 61 -15.50 1.33 -5.98
C LYS A 61 -14.78 1.93 -4.78
N PRO A 62 -13.59 2.52 -4.96
CA PRO A 62 -12.87 3.18 -3.88
C PRO A 62 -13.61 4.46 -3.47
N ASP A 63 -13.64 4.74 -2.16
CA ASP A 63 -14.21 5.96 -1.60
C ASP A 63 -13.18 7.11 -1.63
N CYS A 64 -12.72 7.43 -2.84
CA CYS A 64 -11.73 8.50 -3.08
C CYS A 64 -12.19 9.87 -2.56
N PRO A 65 -13.46 10.30 -2.70
CA PRO A 65 -13.89 11.65 -2.30
C PRO A 65 -13.64 11.94 -0.83
N ASN A 66 -13.85 10.94 0.02
CA ASN A 66 -13.70 11.10 1.45
C ASN A 66 -12.28 10.74 1.92
N CYS A 67 -11.45 10.09 1.10
CA CYS A 67 -10.13 9.51 1.43
C CYS A 67 -9.16 10.50 2.11
N GLU A 68 -8.55 10.07 3.21
CA GLU A 68 -7.62 10.88 4.03
C GLU A 68 -6.34 11.22 3.28
N ILE A 69 -5.90 10.34 2.38
CA ILE A 69 -4.70 10.50 1.56
C ILE A 69 -5.03 10.91 0.13
N ARG A 70 -6.24 11.43 -0.13
CA ARG A 70 -6.68 11.81 -1.48
C ARG A 70 -5.71 12.74 -2.18
N GLU A 71 -5.24 13.78 -1.48
CA GLU A 71 -4.33 14.79 -2.03
C GLU A 71 -2.96 14.20 -2.40
N LEU A 72 -2.55 13.13 -1.72
CA LEU A 72 -1.30 12.42 -2.00
C LEU A 72 -1.49 11.27 -2.99
N CYS A 73 -2.73 10.93 -3.34
CA CYS A 73 -3.05 9.76 -4.15
C CYS A 73 -3.09 10.12 -5.64
N PRO A 74 -2.11 9.68 -6.46
CA PRO A 74 -2.09 9.96 -7.89
C PRO A 74 -3.21 9.27 -8.68
N SER A 75 -3.93 8.31 -8.07
CA SER A 75 -5.10 7.65 -8.67
C SER A 75 -6.44 8.27 -8.27
N ALA A 76 -6.45 9.27 -7.38
CA ALA A 76 -7.67 9.93 -6.91
C ALA A 76 -7.94 11.29 -7.60
N ALA A 77 -7.03 11.71 -8.50
CA ALA A 77 -7.17 12.87 -9.36
C ALA A 77 -8.25 12.65 -10.44
#